data_AF-A0A239NKJ3-F1
#
_entry.id   AF-A0A239NKJ3-F1
#
_cell.length_a   1.000
_cell.length_b   1.000
_cell.length_c   1.000
_cell.angle_alpha   90.00
_cell.angle_beta   90.00
_cell.angle_gamma   90.00
#
_symmetry.space_group_name_H-M   'P 1'
#
loop_
_entity.id
_entity.type
_entity.pdbx_description
1 polymer ?
#
loop_
_entity_poly.entity_id
_entity_poly.type
_entity_poly.pdbx_seq_one_letter_code
_entity_poly.pdbx_strand_id
1 'polypeptide(L)'
;MFEPYNEQGFPANAFRYRDVPVRFTYRIDVNANHVGEMDIDGLLPGNDKETRIHRLKGPWATQEEALAAAQAWAASWIDDYLAQVQ
;
A
#
# COMPACT_ATOMS: atom_id res chain seq x y z
N MET A 1 -8.05 -4.56 -9.53
CA MET A 1 -7.06 -5.34 -8.76
C MET A 1 -5.73 -4.60 -8.78
N PHE A 2 -4.86 -4.79 -7.78
CA PHE A 2 -3.52 -4.17 -7.77
C PHE A 2 -2.59 -4.94 -8.70
N GLU A 3 -1.88 -4.22 -9.57
CA GLU A 3 -0.91 -4.78 -10.50
C GLU A 3 0.50 -4.40 -10.07
N PRO A 4 1.52 -5.28 -10.19
CA PRO A 4 2.91 -4.91 -9.95
C PRO A 4 3.32 -3.72 -10.83
N TYR A 5 3.97 -2.72 -10.21
CA TYR A 5 4.38 -1.51 -10.91
C TYR A 5 5.89 -1.47 -11.09
N ASN A 6 6.36 -1.91 -12.27
CA ASN A 6 7.77 -2.17 -12.56
C ASN A 6 8.46 -1.06 -13.37
N GLU A 7 8.02 0.19 -13.23
CA GLU A 7 8.67 1.32 -13.92
C GLU A 7 10.03 1.66 -13.32
N GLN A 8 10.94 2.14 -14.18
CA GLN A 8 12.30 2.47 -13.79
C GLN A 8 12.30 3.61 -12.76
N GLY A 9 12.89 3.36 -11.58
CA GLY A 9 12.90 4.32 -10.46
C GLY A 9 11.90 4.00 -9.34
N PHE A 10 11.05 2.98 -9.49
CA PHE A 10 10.13 2.52 -8.45
C PHE A 10 10.65 1.27 -7.71
N PRO A 11 10.37 1.13 -6.40
CA PRO A 11 10.79 -0.04 -5.64
C PRO A 11 9.94 -1.28 -5.99
N ALA A 12 10.52 -2.47 -5.77
CA ALA A 12 9.90 -3.76 -6.16
C ALA A 12 8.56 -4.09 -5.46
N ASN A 13 8.21 -3.36 -4.40
CA ASN A 13 6.94 -3.45 -3.68
C ASN A 13 5.94 -2.34 -4.07
N ALA A 14 6.15 -1.72 -5.24
CA ALA A 14 5.21 -0.79 -5.84
C ALA A 14 4.13 -1.54 -6.62
N PHE A 15 2.91 -1.05 -6.51
CA PHE A 15 1.74 -1.54 -7.19
C PHE A 15 0.97 -0.37 -7.79
N ARG A 16 0.17 -0.65 -8.81
CA ARG A 16 -0.75 0.30 -9.41
C ARG A 16 -2.17 -0.20 -9.23
N TYR A 17 -3.07 0.70 -8.85
CA TYR A 17 -4.50 0.46 -8.88
C TYR A 17 -5.19 1.61 -9.63
N ARG A 18 -5.86 1.27 -10.74
CA ARG A 18 -6.31 2.24 -11.75
C ARG A 18 -5.10 3.06 -12.22
N ASP A 19 -5.08 4.36 -11.99
CA ASP A 19 -3.97 5.26 -12.36
C ASP A 19 -3.18 5.77 -11.15
N VAL A 20 -3.36 5.16 -9.97
CA VAL A 20 -2.69 5.58 -8.73
C VAL A 20 -1.58 4.58 -8.39
N PRO A 21 -0.29 4.98 -8.44
CA PRO A 21 0.79 4.16 -7.93
C PRO A 21 0.84 4.24 -6.40
N VAL A 22 1.00 3.08 -5.77
CA VAL A 22 1.10 2.92 -4.32
C VAL A 22 2.22 1.95 -3.98
N ARG A 23 2.76 2.05 -2.77
CA ARG A 23 3.74 1.11 -2.23
C ARG A 23 3.23 0.53 -0.92
N PHE A 24 3.46 -0.77 -0.74
CA PHE A 24 3.13 -1.48 0.49
C PHE A 24 4.42 -1.96 1.17
N THR A 25 4.66 -1.50 2.40
CA THR A 25 5.82 -1.92 3.20
C THR A 25 5.35 -2.53 4.51
N TYR A 26 5.79 -3.75 4.81
CA TYR A 26 5.38 -4.45 6.02
C TYR A 26 6.42 -4.30 7.14
N ARG A 27 5.98 -4.45 8.39
CA ARG A 27 6.84 -4.52 9.57
C ARG A 27 6.54 -5.79 10.36
N ILE A 28 7.60 -6.51 10.72
CA ILE A 28 7.50 -7.71 11.55
C ILE A 28 7.53 -7.30 13.01
N ASP A 29 6.55 -7.77 13.78
CA ASP A 29 6.61 -7.74 15.24
C ASP A 29 7.55 -8.84 15.71
N VAL A 30 8.74 -8.43 16.14
CA VAL A 30 9.85 -9.29 16.54
C VAL A 30 9.50 -10.18 17.74
N ASN A 31 8.51 -9.78 18.55
CA ASN A 31 8.08 -10.57 19.71
C ASN A 31 7.11 -11.70 19.35
N ALA A 32 6.42 -11.58 18.21
CA ALA A 32 5.35 -12.48 17.81
C ALA A 32 5.65 -13.25 16.51
N ASN A 33 6.75 -12.95 15.81
CA ASN A 33 7.05 -13.47 14.47
C ASN A 33 5.89 -13.27 13.46
N HIS A 34 5.10 -12.22 13.65
CA HIS A 34 3.94 -11.89 12.84
C HIS A 34 4.15 -10.56 12.12
N VAL A 35 3.41 -10.33 11.04
CA VAL A 35 3.35 -9.00 10.42
C VAL A 35 2.37 -8.16 11.24
N GLY A 36 2.90 -7.17 11.96
CA GLY A 36 2.08 -6.34 12.86
C GLY A 36 1.53 -5.09 12.19
N GLU A 37 2.23 -4.59 11.16
CA GLU A 37 1.91 -3.31 10.52
C GLU A 37 2.20 -3.33 9.01
N MET A 38 1.38 -2.59 8.26
CA MET A 38 1.54 -2.30 6.83
C MET A 38 1.49 -0.79 6.63
N ASP A 39 2.59 -0.19 6.19
CA ASP A 39 2.65 1.18 5.71
C ASP A 39 2.19 1.22 4.24
N ILE A 40 1.27 2.13 3.93
CA ILE A 40 0.74 2.38 2.60
C ILE A 40 1.17 3.78 2.19
N ASP A 41 2.06 3.86 1.21
CA ASP A 41 2.59 5.12 0.71
C ASP A 41 2.03 5.38 -0.70
N GLY A 42 1.59 6.61 -0.92
CA GLY A 42 1.07 7.10 -2.19
C GLY A 42 2.18 7.74 -3.00
N LEU A 43 2.27 7.36 -4.26
CA LEU A 43 3.11 8.00 -5.26
C LEU A 43 2.17 8.78 -6.19
N LEU A 44 1.47 9.79 -5.63
CA LEU A 44 0.53 10.59 -6.43
C LEU A 44 1.29 11.35 -7.53
N PRO A 45 0.82 11.35 -8.79
CA PRO A 45 1.44 12.12 -9.86
C PRO A 45 1.53 13.61 -9.48
N GLY A 46 2.74 14.18 -9.55
CA GLY A 46 3.01 15.58 -9.23
C GLY A 46 3.56 15.84 -7.82
N ASN A 47 3.71 14.82 -6.96
CA ASN A 47 4.46 14.93 -5.72
C ASN A 47 5.86 14.32 -5.90
N ASP A 48 6.90 15.15 -5.80
CA ASP A 48 8.30 14.73 -5.79
C ASP A 48 8.69 13.89 -4.55
N LYS A 49 7.73 13.58 -3.68
CA LYS A 49 7.95 12.93 -2.40
C LYS A 49 6.93 11.83 -2.13
N GLU A 50 7.44 10.71 -1.63
CA GLU A 50 6.63 9.63 -1.04
C GLU A 50 5.75 10.22 0.06
N THR A 51 4.42 10.21 -0.15
CA THR A 51 3.48 10.65 0.88
C THR A 51 2.91 9.42 1.54
N ARG A 52 3.12 9.30 2.86
CA ARG A 52 2.47 8.24 3.62
C ARG A 52 0.97 8.48 3.64
N ILE A 53 0.20 7.59 3.01
CA ILE A 53 -1.27 7.65 2.99
C ILE A 53 -1.81 7.12 4.31
N HIS A 54 -1.35 5.95 4.72
CA HIS A 54 -1.92 5.26 5.88
C HIS A 54 -0.98 4.23 6.50
N ARG A 55 -1.33 3.80 7.73
CA ARG A 55 -0.73 2.64 8.39
C ARG A 55 -1.84 1.74 8.92
N LEU A 56 -1.86 0.50 8.46
CA LEU A 56 -2.74 -0.53 8.99
C LEU A 56 -2.00 -1.38 10.00
N LYS A 57 -2.68 -1.75 11.09
CA LYS A 57 -2.17 -2.69 12.08
C LYS A 57 -3.09 -3.90 12.14
N GLY A 58 -2.52 -5.08 12.27
CA GLY A 58 -3.29 -6.32 12.34
C GLY A 58 -2.44 -7.48 12.85
N PRO A 59 -3.07 -8.54 13.39
CA PRO A 59 -2.38 -9.73 13.85
C PRO A 59 -2.15 -10.71 12.69
N TRP A 60 -1.49 -10.27 11.61
CA TRP A 60 -1.34 -11.09 10.41
C TRP A 60 -0.22 -12.10 10.57
N ALA A 61 -0.51 -13.37 10.30
CA ALA A 61 0.46 -14.44 10.44
C ALA A 61 1.49 -14.41 9.31
N THR A 62 1.09 -13.97 8.10
CA THR A 62 1.96 -13.93 6.92
C THR A 62 1.96 -12.58 6.22
N GLN A 63 2.97 -12.39 5.37
CA GLN A 63 3.05 -11.22 4.50
C GLN A 63 1.90 -11.18 3.48
N GLU A 64 1.44 -12.33 2.97
CA GLU A 64 0.31 -12.33 2.02
C GLU A 64 -1.00 -11.88 2.68
N GLU A 65 -1.26 -12.29 3.93
CA GLU A 65 -2.45 -11.85 4.67
C GLU A 65 -2.44 -10.34 4.90
N ALA A 66 -1.29 -9.81 5.33
CA ALA A 66 -1.10 -8.38 5.54
C ALA A 66 -1.23 -7.59 4.22
N LEU A 67 -0.67 -8.11 3.13
CA LEU A 67 -0.78 -7.50 1.80
C LEU A 67 -2.22 -7.49 1.30
N ALA A 68 -2.95 -8.60 1.44
CA ALA A 68 -4.35 -8.69 1.03
C ALA A 68 -5.23 -7.70 1.81
N ALA A 69 -5.04 -7.59 3.12
CA ALA A 69 -5.75 -6.62 3.95
C ALA A 69 -5.42 -5.17 3.55
N ALA A 70 -4.15 -4.87 3.30
CA ALA A 70 -3.72 -3.54 2.88
C ALA A 70 -4.23 -3.17 1.49
N GLN A 71 -4.22 -4.10 0.54
CA GLN A 71 -4.78 -3.89 -0.79
C GLN A 71 -6.30 -3.70 -0.74
N ALA A 72 -7.03 -4.49 0.05
CA ALA A 72 -8.48 -4.33 0.20
C ALA A 72 -8.85 -2.94 0.74
N TRP A 73 -8.14 -2.48 1.78
CA TRP A 73 -8.34 -1.14 2.34
C TRP A 73 -7.94 -0.05 1.33
N ALA A 74 -6.78 -0.18 0.69
CA ALA A 74 -6.27 0.81 -0.26
C ALA A 74 -7.19 0.96 -1.47
N ALA A 75 -7.79 -0.13 -1.98
CA ALA A 75 -8.77 -0.05 -3.06
C ALA A 75 -9.98 0.83 -2.66
N SER A 76 -10.55 0.61 -1.47
CA SER A 76 -11.66 1.41 -0.95
C SER A 76 -11.28 2.88 -0.82
N TRP A 77 -10.11 3.17 -0.25
CA TRP A 77 -9.64 4.54 -0.06
C TRP A 77 -9.37 5.26 -1.38
N ILE A 78 -8.73 4.60 -2.35
CA ILE A 78 -8.47 5.17 -3.68
C ILE A 78 -9.79 5.43 -4.41
N ASP A 79 -10.74 4.51 -4.33
CA ASP A 79 -12.07 4.67 -4.95
C ASP A 79 -12.81 5.88 -4.38
N ASP A 80 -12.80 6.06 -3.05
CA ASP A 80 -13.39 7.23 -2.38
C ASP A 80 -12.67 8.53 -2.74
N TYR A 81 -11.33 8.53 -2.78
CA TYR A 81 -10.53 9.70 -3.16
C TYR A 81 -10.83 10.15 -4.60
N LEU A 82 -10.84 9.21 -5.55
CA LEU A 82 -11.12 9.53 -6.95
C LEU A 82 -12.56 10.04 -7.15
N ALA A 83 -13.52 9.59 -6.35
CA ALA A 83 -14.88 10.10 -6.38
C ALA A 83 -15.01 11.55 -5.83
N GLN A 84 -14.10 11.97 -4.94
CA GLN A 84 -14.11 13.32 -4.35
C GLN A 84 -13.37 14.36 -5.20
N VAL A 85 -12.45 13.93 -6.06
CA VAL A 85 -11.60 14.80 -6.88
C VAL A 85 -12.18 15.03 -8.29
N GLN A 86 -13.29 14.35 -8.63
CA GLN A 86 -14.09 14.57 -9.84
C GLN A 86 -15.11 15.70 -9.66
#